data_AF-A0A1E1W0W3-F1
#
_entry.id   AF-A0A1E1W0W3-F1
#
_cell.length_a   1.000
_cell.length_b   1.000
_cell.length_c   1.000
_cell.angle_alpha   90.00
_cell.angle_beta   90.00
_cell.angle_gamma   90.00
#
_symmetry.space_group_name_H-M   'P 1'
#
loop_
_entity.id
_entity.type
_entity.pdbx_description
1 polymer ?
#
loop_
_entity_poly.entity_id
_entity_poly.type
_entity_poly.pdbx_seq_one_letter_code
_entity_poly.pdbx_strand_id
1 'polypeptide(L)'
;MKKFEFSSVPQAQAHPTATFTGSAFYSIYKEAEFLRNSANIETILSRGYQLRQRLKKETPGEVIKVEGMNLEKNTPLLIRKTGNGVIVEDFEFTFNRLAGLVAAYAFDNRHRFPIIKSSEAITLGLTWDNGNEAKCRLYLSAVSGTEHFYDQFSFWPLVCAIKKIQLHKIPPPILVNVATTKNNHGVILAKDFMKNIAVVKKLWMYFPGCSLTDLDSLIASVPPQMKRLFFD
;
A
#
# COMPACT_ATOMS: atom_id res chain seq x y z
N MET A 1 20.62 28.13 -23.93
CA MET A 1 20.08 27.83 -22.59
C MET A 1 21.15 27.09 -21.80
N LYS A 2 21.63 27.64 -20.68
CA LYS A 2 22.60 26.96 -19.80
C LYS A 2 21.87 25.93 -18.94
N LYS A 3 22.29 24.66 -19.02
CA LYS A 3 21.84 23.59 -18.12
C LYS A 3 22.44 23.85 -16.73
N PHE A 4 21.62 23.76 -15.69
CA PHE A 4 22.10 23.73 -14.31
C PHE A 4 22.75 22.36 -14.07
N GLU A 5 24.04 22.36 -13.75
CA GLU A 5 24.76 21.19 -13.26
C GLU A 5 24.94 21.35 -11.75
N PHE A 6 24.57 20.31 -10.99
CA PHE A 6 24.85 20.25 -9.56
C PHE A 6 26.22 19.63 -9.33
N SER A 7 27.05 20.30 -8.53
CA SER A 7 28.38 19.85 -8.15
C SER A 7 28.31 18.55 -7.34
N SER A 8 29.02 17.52 -7.81
CA SER A 8 29.18 16.25 -7.12
C SER A 8 30.22 16.35 -6.01
N VAL A 9 29.77 16.43 -4.76
CA VAL A 9 30.62 16.11 -3.60
C VAL A 9 30.33 14.67 -3.20
N PRO A 10 31.33 13.77 -3.11
CA PRO A 10 31.13 12.44 -2.55
C PRO A 10 31.09 12.58 -1.03
N GLN A 11 29.90 12.67 -0.46
CA GLN A 11 29.71 12.46 0.97
C GLN A 11 29.20 11.04 1.20
N ALA A 12 29.99 10.26 1.93
CA ALA A 12 29.53 9.11 2.67
C ALA A 12 28.47 9.58 3.68
N GLN A 13 27.24 9.76 3.21
CA GLN A 13 26.11 10.07 4.07
C GLN A 13 25.57 8.74 4.58
N ALA A 14 25.70 8.56 5.90
CA ALA A 14 24.93 7.58 6.63
C ALA A 14 23.50 7.59 6.08
N HIS A 15 23.05 6.46 5.53
CA HIS A 15 21.68 6.34 5.05
C HIS A 15 20.76 6.78 6.20
N PRO A 16 19.96 7.83 6.04
CA PRO A 16 18.99 8.18 7.07
C PRO A 16 18.14 6.93 7.29
N THR A 17 18.11 6.44 8.53
CA THR A 17 17.21 5.37 8.93
C THR A 17 15.82 5.77 8.48
N ALA A 18 15.19 4.97 7.61
CA ALA A 18 13.86 5.27 7.08
C ALA A 18 12.88 5.47 8.23
N THR A 19 12.52 6.72 8.50
CA THR A 19 11.62 7.15 9.59
C THR A 19 10.15 7.15 9.17
N PHE A 20 9.87 6.90 7.88
CA PHE A 20 8.52 6.88 7.35
C PHE A 20 7.60 5.93 8.12
N THR A 21 6.48 6.48 8.61
CA THR A 21 5.34 5.71 9.11
C THR A 21 4.07 6.18 8.41
N GLY A 22 3.19 5.24 8.05
CA GLY A 22 1.91 5.61 7.44
C GLY A 22 1.01 6.39 8.39
N SER A 23 1.15 6.19 9.71
CA SER A 23 0.39 6.96 10.73
C SER A 23 0.76 8.45 10.72
N ALA A 24 2.06 8.78 10.69
CA ALA A 24 2.50 10.18 10.57
C ALA A 24 2.09 10.77 9.22
N PHE A 25 2.30 10.02 8.13
CA PHE A 25 1.92 10.46 6.79
C PHE A 25 0.42 10.72 6.67
N TYR A 26 -0.41 9.83 7.23
CA TYR A 26 -1.86 9.99 7.28
C TYR A 26 -2.25 11.23 8.08
N SER A 27 -1.65 11.43 9.26
CA SER A 27 -1.95 12.57 10.12
C SER A 27 -1.67 13.92 9.43
N ILE A 28 -0.61 13.99 8.63
CA ILE A 28 -0.24 15.17 7.84
C ILE A 28 -1.22 15.38 6.68
N TYR A 29 -1.53 14.33 5.91
CA TYR A 29 -2.20 14.49 4.61
C TYR A 29 -3.69 14.16 4.60
N LYS A 30 -4.30 13.69 5.70
CA LYS A 30 -5.75 13.36 5.74
C LYS A 30 -6.67 14.53 5.39
N GLU A 31 -6.20 15.77 5.53
CA GLU A 31 -6.94 16.98 5.19
C GLU A 31 -6.67 17.52 3.77
N ALA A 32 -5.82 16.83 2.99
CA ALA A 32 -5.44 17.28 1.65
C ALA A 32 -6.67 17.44 0.72
N GLU A 33 -6.64 18.48 -0.11
CA GLU A 33 -7.76 18.89 -0.96
C GLU A 33 -8.22 17.76 -1.88
N PHE A 34 -7.28 17.03 -2.50
CA PHE A 34 -7.63 15.95 -3.42
C PHE A 34 -8.42 14.82 -2.75
N LEU A 35 -8.28 14.58 -1.44
CA LEU A 35 -9.01 13.53 -0.72
C LEU A 35 -10.50 13.87 -0.52
N ARG A 36 -10.85 15.16 -0.58
CA ARG A 36 -12.23 15.63 -0.38
C ARG A 36 -13.13 15.35 -1.58
N ASN A 37 -12.53 15.10 -2.75
CA ASN A 37 -13.26 14.82 -3.99
C ASN A 37 -13.34 13.31 -4.26
N SER A 38 -14.54 12.75 -4.20
CA SER A 38 -14.80 11.32 -4.46
C SER A 38 -14.27 10.83 -5.82
N ALA A 39 -14.27 11.69 -6.85
CA ALA A 39 -13.75 11.33 -8.16
C ALA A 39 -12.23 11.06 -8.14
N ASN A 40 -11.48 11.75 -7.28
CA ASN A 40 -10.06 11.52 -7.11
C ASN A 40 -9.79 10.19 -6.40
N ILE A 41 -10.57 9.90 -5.34
CA ILE A 41 -10.54 8.62 -4.63
C ILE A 41 -10.80 7.47 -5.61
N GLU A 42 -11.88 7.58 -6.40
CA GLU A 42 -12.21 6.58 -7.42
C GLU A 42 -11.10 6.47 -8.47
N THR A 43 -10.56 7.58 -8.96
CA THR A 43 -9.48 7.57 -9.96
C THR A 43 -8.25 6.82 -9.45
N ILE A 44 -7.83 7.06 -8.20
CA ILE A 44 -6.64 6.42 -7.64
C ILE A 44 -6.89 4.93 -7.35
N LEU A 45 -8.04 4.57 -6.77
CA LEU A 45 -8.35 3.18 -6.38
C LEU A 45 -8.74 2.30 -7.58
N SER A 46 -9.53 2.82 -8.52
CA SER A 46 -10.04 2.05 -9.67
C SER A 46 -9.06 2.03 -10.85
N ARG A 47 -8.29 3.10 -11.04
CA ARG A 47 -7.33 3.24 -12.17
C ARG A 47 -5.88 3.23 -11.70
N GLY A 48 -5.61 2.77 -10.48
CA GLY A 48 -4.26 2.68 -9.92
C GLY A 48 -3.29 1.92 -10.82
N TYR A 49 -3.74 0.86 -11.49
CA TYR A 49 -2.93 0.15 -12.48
C TYR A 49 -2.48 1.05 -13.65
N GLN A 50 -3.39 1.85 -14.21
CA GLN A 50 -3.07 2.75 -15.33
C GLN A 50 -2.08 3.84 -14.90
N LEU A 51 -2.29 4.43 -13.71
CA LEU A 51 -1.38 5.41 -13.15
C LEU A 51 0.02 4.80 -12.90
N ARG A 52 0.08 3.60 -12.34
CA ARG A 52 1.34 2.86 -12.15
C ARG A 52 2.05 2.57 -13.48
N GLN A 53 1.31 2.23 -14.55
CA GLN A 53 1.89 1.99 -15.87
C GLN A 53 2.41 3.28 -16.53
N ARG A 54 1.77 4.43 -16.31
CA ARG A 54 2.30 5.73 -16.73
C ARG A 54 3.63 6.01 -16.04
N LEU A 55 3.66 5.89 -14.70
CA LEU A 55 4.88 6.10 -13.90
C LEU A 55 6.05 5.17 -14.28
N LYS A 56 5.78 3.97 -14.82
CA LYS A 56 6.84 3.06 -15.27
C LYS A 56 7.64 3.56 -16.47
N LYS A 57 7.08 4.48 -17.26
CA LYS A 57 7.74 5.06 -18.44
C LYS A 57 8.75 6.15 -18.09
N GLU A 58 8.77 6.54 -16.83
CA GLU A 58 9.44 7.73 -16.32
C GLU A 58 10.73 7.30 -15.59
N THR A 59 11.72 8.16 -15.58
CA THR A 59 13.03 7.86 -15.01
C THR A 59 12.94 7.80 -13.48
N PRO A 60 13.58 6.82 -12.80
CA PRO A 60 13.74 6.87 -11.35
C PRO A 60 14.22 8.23 -10.85
N GLY A 61 13.54 8.78 -9.84
CA GLY A 61 13.82 10.09 -9.27
C GLY A 61 12.98 11.23 -9.85
N GLU A 62 12.38 11.06 -11.03
CA GLU A 62 11.50 12.07 -11.61
C GLU A 62 10.24 12.30 -10.77
N VAL A 63 9.77 13.54 -10.79
CA VAL A 63 8.59 13.99 -10.04
C VAL A 63 7.50 14.37 -11.03
N ILE A 64 6.33 13.77 -10.87
CA ILE A 64 5.26 13.81 -11.85
C ILE A 64 4.02 14.39 -11.21
N LYS A 65 3.44 15.37 -11.89
CA LYS A 65 2.17 15.97 -11.48
C LYS A 65 1.02 15.01 -11.76
N VAL A 66 0.17 14.80 -10.77
CA VAL A 66 -1.10 14.10 -10.95
C VAL A 66 -2.11 15.10 -11.50
N GLU A 67 -2.58 14.86 -12.72
CA GLU A 67 -3.50 15.77 -13.42
C GLU A 67 -4.78 15.99 -12.61
N GLY A 68 -5.17 17.26 -12.46
CA GLY A 68 -6.41 17.66 -11.79
C GLY A 68 -6.44 17.47 -10.27
N MET A 69 -5.33 17.11 -9.63
CA MET A 69 -5.28 16.88 -8.18
C MET A 69 -4.29 17.83 -7.49
N ASN A 70 -4.73 18.42 -6.38
CA ASN A 70 -3.95 19.35 -5.57
C ASN A 70 -3.88 18.87 -4.13
N LEU A 71 -2.73 19.11 -3.47
CA LEU A 71 -2.59 18.90 -2.03
C LEU A 71 -3.34 19.97 -1.24
N GLU A 72 -3.16 21.22 -1.66
CA GLU A 72 -3.77 22.42 -1.10
C GLU A 72 -4.06 23.40 -2.23
N LYS A 73 -4.73 24.50 -1.92
CA LYS A 73 -5.08 25.53 -2.90
C LYS A 73 -3.83 25.97 -3.69
N ASN A 74 -3.85 25.73 -4.99
CA ASN A 74 -2.76 26.02 -5.94
C ASN A 74 -1.47 25.20 -5.77
N THR A 75 -1.46 24.16 -4.93
CA THR A 75 -0.31 23.26 -4.75
C THR A 75 -0.61 21.92 -5.41
N PRO A 76 0.01 21.58 -6.56
CA PRO A 76 -0.28 20.34 -7.27
C PRO A 76 0.14 19.11 -6.46
N LEU A 77 -0.60 18.01 -6.61
CA LEU A 77 -0.18 16.71 -6.13
C LEU A 77 0.95 16.18 -7.04
N LEU A 78 2.10 15.92 -6.42
CA LEU A 78 3.30 15.43 -7.11
C LEU A 78 3.65 14.04 -6.61
N ILE A 79 3.99 13.11 -7.51
CA ILE A 79 4.46 11.76 -7.18
C ILE A 79 5.90 11.60 -7.65
N ARG A 80 6.79 11.16 -6.77
CA ARG A 80 8.15 10.76 -7.12
C ARG A 80 8.18 9.32 -7.62
N LYS A 81 8.82 9.09 -8.77
CA LYS A 81 9.09 7.76 -9.32
C LYS A 81 10.23 7.10 -8.53
N THR A 82 9.93 5.97 -7.91
CA THR A 82 10.93 5.19 -7.17
C THR A 82 11.81 4.34 -8.08
N GLY A 83 13.03 4.02 -7.62
CA GLY A 83 13.94 3.08 -8.27
C GLY A 83 15.26 2.95 -7.50
N ASN A 84 16.18 2.14 -8.01
CA ASN A 84 17.46 1.90 -7.35
C ASN A 84 18.23 3.21 -7.15
N GLY A 85 18.71 3.46 -5.93
CA GLY A 85 19.47 4.67 -5.58
C GLY A 85 18.63 5.94 -5.41
N VAL A 86 17.32 5.89 -5.62
CA VAL A 86 16.43 7.04 -5.39
C VAL A 86 16.12 7.13 -3.90
N ILE A 87 16.59 8.19 -3.26
CA ILE A 87 16.19 8.57 -1.91
C ILE A 87 14.79 9.20 -2.00
N VAL A 88 13.90 8.77 -1.10
CA VAL A 88 12.53 9.28 -1.01
C VAL A 88 12.32 9.78 0.41
N GLU A 89 12.13 11.08 0.55
CA GLU A 89 11.90 11.72 1.85
C GLU A 89 10.55 11.30 2.42
N ASP A 90 10.37 11.33 3.74
CA ASP A 90 9.17 10.81 4.40
C ASP A 90 7.87 11.51 3.99
N PHE A 91 7.94 12.80 3.67
CA PHE A 91 6.81 13.61 3.22
C PHE A 91 6.48 13.41 1.73
N GLU A 92 7.34 12.73 0.97
CA GLU A 92 7.14 12.59 -0.46
C GLU A 92 6.11 11.50 -0.80
N PHE A 93 5.26 11.81 -1.76
CA PHE A 93 4.36 10.85 -2.34
C PHE A 93 5.10 9.96 -3.32
N THR A 94 5.08 8.67 -3.05
CA THR A 94 5.26 7.63 -4.08
C THR A 94 3.89 7.10 -4.46
N PHE A 95 3.80 6.34 -5.56
CA PHE A 95 2.52 5.72 -5.94
C PHE A 95 1.91 4.88 -4.81
N ASN A 96 2.73 4.05 -4.13
CA ASN A 96 2.25 3.20 -3.05
C ASN A 96 1.81 4.05 -1.84
N ARG A 97 2.57 5.09 -1.47
CA ARG A 97 2.18 5.99 -0.35
C ARG A 97 0.88 6.71 -0.65
N LEU A 98 0.69 7.19 -1.89
CA LEU A 98 -0.56 7.82 -2.34
C LEU A 98 -1.74 6.85 -2.29
N ALA A 99 -1.60 5.66 -2.88
CA ALA A 99 -2.67 4.66 -2.92
C ALA A 99 -3.05 4.18 -1.51
N GLY A 100 -2.06 3.93 -0.66
CA GLY A 100 -2.27 3.59 0.75
C GLY A 100 -2.97 4.69 1.54
N LEU A 101 -2.56 5.96 1.35
CA LEU A 101 -3.21 7.11 1.98
C LEU A 101 -4.69 7.23 1.59
N VAL A 102 -4.97 7.11 0.29
CA VAL A 102 -6.34 7.17 -0.24
C VAL A 102 -7.20 6.03 0.30
N ALA A 103 -6.64 4.82 0.39
CA ALA A 103 -7.34 3.68 0.97
C ALA A 103 -7.61 3.89 2.47
N ALA A 104 -6.63 4.36 3.24
CA ALA A 104 -6.79 4.68 4.66
C ALA A 104 -7.88 5.74 4.88
N TYR A 105 -7.83 6.83 4.09
CA TYR A 105 -8.82 7.89 4.15
C TYR A 105 -10.23 7.39 3.83
N ALA A 106 -10.35 6.59 2.76
CA ALA A 106 -11.62 6.01 2.34
C ALA A 106 -12.19 5.04 3.39
N PHE A 107 -11.33 4.32 4.13
CA PHE A 107 -11.76 3.44 5.22
C PHE A 107 -12.31 4.23 6.41
N ASP A 108 -11.56 5.21 6.91
CA ASP A 108 -11.97 6.05 8.04
C ASP A 108 -13.26 6.84 7.72
N ASN A 109 -13.43 7.19 6.44
CA ASN A 109 -14.59 7.93 5.94
C ASN A 109 -15.58 7.03 5.17
N ARG A 110 -15.61 5.71 5.39
CA ARG A 110 -16.40 4.76 4.57
C ARG A 110 -17.86 5.17 4.35
N HIS A 111 -18.49 5.78 5.36
CA HIS A 111 -19.87 6.25 5.28
C HIS A 111 -20.08 7.34 4.21
N ARG A 112 -19.05 8.12 3.87
CA ARG A 112 -19.06 9.12 2.78
C ARG A 112 -18.91 8.51 1.39
N PHE A 113 -18.50 7.24 1.32
CA PHE A 113 -18.20 6.53 0.09
C PHE A 113 -19.06 5.27 -0.02
N PRO A 114 -20.36 5.41 -0.33
CA PRO A 114 -21.28 4.27 -0.41
C PRO A 114 -20.87 3.28 -1.51
N ILE A 115 -20.14 3.75 -2.52
CA ILE A 115 -19.64 2.96 -3.64
C ILE A 115 -18.15 3.27 -3.82
N ILE A 116 -17.30 2.26 -3.70
CA ILE A 116 -15.88 2.31 -4.03
C ILE A 116 -15.55 1.17 -4.97
N LYS A 117 -14.70 1.44 -5.96
CA LYS A 117 -14.11 0.43 -6.83
C LYS A 117 -12.59 0.46 -6.66
N SER A 118 -12.03 -0.63 -6.14
CA SER A 118 -10.60 -0.90 -6.11
C SER A 118 -10.28 -1.99 -7.11
N SER A 119 -9.43 -1.70 -8.12
CA SER A 119 -9.03 -2.70 -9.10
C SER A 119 -8.29 -3.88 -8.45
N GLU A 120 -7.52 -3.61 -7.40
CA GLU A 120 -6.77 -4.65 -6.68
C GLU A 120 -7.70 -5.55 -5.87
N ALA A 121 -8.71 -4.99 -5.20
CA ALA A 121 -9.68 -5.77 -4.44
C ALA A 121 -10.57 -6.64 -5.34
N ILE A 122 -11.04 -6.07 -6.46
CA ILE A 122 -11.84 -6.78 -7.47
C ILE A 122 -11.05 -7.98 -8.04
N THR A 123 -9.74 -7.81 -8.25
CA THR A 123 -8.87 -8.92 -8.72
C THR A 123 -8.82 -10.08 -7.73
N LEU A 124 -9.07 -9.81 -6.43
CA LEU A 124 -9.15 -10.84 -5.39
C LEU A 124 -10.59 -11.41 -5.22
N GLY A 125 -11.54 -10.95 -6.03
CA GLY A 125 -12.95 -11.32 -5.92
C GLY A 125 -13.67 -10.69 -4.71
N LEU A 126 -13.07 -9.67 -4.07
CA LEU A 126 -13.69 -8.96 -2.97
C LEU A 126 -14.69 -7.92 -3.49
N THR A 127 -15.73 -7.67 -2.69
CA THR A 127 -16.76 -6.66 -2.96
C THR A 127 -16.80 -5.63 -1.83
N TRP A 128 -17.11 -4.38 -2.19
CA TRP A 128 -17.27 -3.31 -1.22
C TRP A 128 -18.62 -3.46 -0.51
N ASP A 129 -18.60 -3.52 0.82
CA ASP A 129 -19.79 -3.67 1.65
C ASP A 129 -19.75 -2.61 2.76
N ASN A 130 -20.23 -1.41 2.46
CA ASN A 130 -20.19 -0.25 3.36
C ASN A 130 -20.89 -0.48 4.71
N GLY A 131 -21.80 -1.46 4.79
CA GLY A 131 -22.47 -1.86 6.02
C GLY A 131 -21.62 -2.74 6.93
N ASN A 132 -20.50 -3.29 6.43
CA ASN A 132 -19.67 -4.23 7.16
C ASN A 132 -18.22 -3.74 7.24
N GLU A 133 -17.84 -3.21 8.41
CA GLU A 133 -16.50 -2.65 8.62
C GLU A 133 -15.37 -3.64 8.31
N ALA A 134 -15.52 -4.90 8.71
CA ALA A 134 -14.51 -5.92 8.41
C ALA A 134 -14.37 -6.13 6.91
N LYS A 135 -15.47 -6.28 6.16
CA LYS A 135 -15.37 -6.41 4.70
C LYS A 135 -14.79 -5.16 4.04
N CYS A 136 -15.16 -3.95 4.49
CA CYS A 136 -14.53 -2.71 4.04
C CYS A 136 -13.02 -2.69 4.27
N ARG A 137 -12.59 -3.05 5.49
CA ARG A 137 -11.18 -3.09 5.86
C ARG A 137 -10.42 -4.09 5.00
N LEU A 138 -10.95 -5.29 4.80
CA LEU A 138 -10.33 -6.31 3.94
C LEU A 138 -10.28 -5.86 2.47
N TYR A 139 -11.37 -5.26 1.97
CA TYR A 139 -11.45 -4.73 0.62
C TYR A 139 -10.35 -3.69 0.36
N LEU A 140 -10.18 -2.72 1.27
CA LEU A 140 -9.18 -1.68 1.12
C LEU A 140 -7.75 -2.15 1.45
N SER A 141 -7.59 -3.15 2.32
CA SER A 141 -6.30 -3.81 2.58
C SER A 141 -5.70 -4.48 1.33
N ALA A 142 -6.52 -4.72 0.29
CA ALA A 142 -6.02 -5.21 -0.98
C ALA A 142 -5.25 -4.13 -1.77
N VAL A 143 -5.29 -2.85 -1.41
CA VAL A 143 -4.61 -1.77 -2.12
C VAL A 143 -3.12 -1.76 -1.76
N SER A 144 -2.25 -1.64 -2.75
CA SER A 144 -0.80 -1.53 -2.52
C SER A 144 -0.43 -0.30 -1.70
N GLY A 145 0.45 -0.45 -0.71
CA GLY A 145 0.89 0.62 0.19
C GLY A 145 0.09 0.69 1.49
N THR A 146 -1.02 -0.05 1.62
CA THR A 146 -1.79 -0.13 2.87
C THR A 146 -1.05 -0.82 4.00
N GLU A 147 -0.02 -1.60 3.71
CA GLU A 147 0.89 -2.21 4.68
C GLU A 147 1.59 -1.19 5.59
N HIS A 148 1.67 0.08 5.18
CA HIS A 148 2.23 1.15 6.00
C HIS A 148 1.22 1.81 6.95
N PHE A 149 -0.08 1.61 6.72
CA PHE A 149 -1.19 2.25 7.45
C PHE A 149 -1.78 1.28 8.47
N TYR A 150 -0.94 0.88 9.43
CA TYR A 150 -1.25 -0.20 10.37
C TYR A 150 -2.45 0.12 11.28
N ASP A 151 -2.66 1.38 11.65
CA ASP A 151 -3.78 1.78 12.51
C ASP A 151 -5.14 1.47 11.85
N GLN A 152 -5.22 1.58 10.52
CA GLN A 152 -6.42 1.24 9.75
C GLN A 152 -6.50 -0.24 9.37
N PHE A 153 -5.38 -0.85 8.96
CA PHE A 153 -5.40 -2.14 8.27
C PHE A 153 -4.72 -3.28 9.02
N SER A 154 -3.94 -3.00 10.07
CA SER A 154 -3.21 -4.01 10.84
C SER A 154 -2.40 -4.94 9.92
N PHE A 155 -2.41 -6.26 10.16
CA PHE A 155 -1.76 -7.29 9.34
C PHE A 155 -2.56 -7.70 8.09
N TRP A 156 -3.75 -7.12 7.84
CA TRP A 156 -4.66 -7.56 6.78
C TRP A 156 -4.11 -7.39 5.35
N PRO A 157 -3.27 -6.38 5.05
CA PRO A 157 -2.61 -6.26 3.75
C PRO A 157 -1.74 -7.49 3.42
N LEU A 158 -1.13 -8.12 4.43
CA LEU A 158 -0.34 -9.35 4.23
C LEU A 158 -1.24 -10.53 3.82
N VAL A 159 -2.44 -10.65 4.39
CA VAL A 159 -3.44 -11.65 3.98
C VAL A 159 -3.79 -11.48 2.49
N CYS A 160 -4.02 -10.23 2.07
CA CYS A 160 -4.30 -9.90 0.68
C CYS A 160 -3.09 -10.20 -0.23
N ALA A 161 -1.87 -9.90 0.22
CA ALA A 161 -0.64 -10.18 -0.53
C ALA A 161 -0.42 -11.68 -0.75
N ILE A 162 -0.70 -12.52 0.26
CA ILE A 162 -0.66 -13.98 0.11
C ILE A 162 -1.69 -14.44 -0.94
N LYS A 163 -2.91 -13.91 -0.91
CA LYS A 163 -3.93 -14.21 -1.93
C LYS A 163 -3.48 -13.78 -3.32
N LYS A 164 -2.84 -12.60 -3.46
CA LYS A 164 -2.27 -12.14 -4.74
C LYS A 164 -1.18 -13.09 -5.26
N ILE A 165 -0.35 -13.65 -4.38
CA ILE A 165 0.66 -14.66 -4.76
C ILE A 165 0.00 -15.95 -5.25
N GLN A 166 -1.01 -16.45 -4.54
CA GLN A 166 -1.78 -17.64 -4.97
C GLN A 166 -2.37 -17.45 -6.37
N LEU A 167 -2.84 -16.24 -6.68
CA LEU A 167 -3.43 -15.88 -7.97
C LEU A 167 -2.40 -15.41 -9.02
N HIS A 168 -1.09 -15.54 -8.73
CA HIS A 168 0.02 -15.09 -9.59
C HIS A 168 -0.08 -13.62 -10.02
N LYS A 169 -0.66 -12.75 -9.17
CA LYS A 169 -0.85 -11.31 -9.47
C LYS A 169 0.33 -10.44 -9.05
N ILE A 170 1.17 -10.93 -8.14
CA ILE A 170 2.41 -10.27 -7.73
C ILE A 170 3.55 -11.30 -7.69
N PRO A 171 4.81 -10.89 -7.88
CA PRO A 171 5.96 -11.77 -7.73
C PRO A 171 6.38 -11.91 -6.24
N PRO A 172 7.07 -13.00 -5.87
CA PRO A 172 7.49 -13.26 -4.48
C PRO A 172 8.23 -12.12 -3.76
N PRO A 173 9.14 -11.35 -4.40
CA PRO A 173 9.84 -10.26 -3.72
C PRO A 173 8.90 -9.17 -3.18
N ILE A 174 7.75 -8.94 -3.81
CA ILE A 174 6.77 -7.98 -3.30
C ILE A 174 6.14 -8.50 -2.00
N LEU A 175 5.82 -9.80 -1.93
CA LEU A 175 5.29 -10.38 -0.70
C LEU A 175 6.32 -10.29 0.44
N VAL A 176 7.62 -10.49 0.16
CA VAL A 176 8.68 -10.32 1.18
C VAL A 176 8.65 -8.90 1.73
N ASN A 177 8.63 -7.89 0.86
CA ASN A 177 8.62 -6.48 1.28
C ASN A 177 7.40 -6.16 2.19
N VAL A 178 6.22 -6.66 1.85
CA VAL A 178 5.02 -6.51 2.69
C VAL A 178 5.21 -7.24 4.03
N ALA A 179 5.65 -8.49 4.00
CA ALA A 179 5.85 -9.32 5.19
C ALA A 179 6.87 -8.73 6.18
N THR A 180 7.91 -8.06 5.68
CA THR A 180 8.96 -7.42 6.49
C THR A 180 8.64 -5.99 6.92
N THR A 181 7.52 -5.42 6.46
CA THR A 181 7.11 -4.07 6.88
C THR A 181 6.85 -4.09 8.39
N LYS A 182 7.32 -3.05 9.09
CA LYS A 182 7.16 -2.91 10.55
C LYS A 182 5.94 -2.04 10.85
N ASN A 183 5.19 -2.40 11.89
CA ASN A 183 4.15 -1.55 12.45
C ASN A 183 4.74 -0.44 13.34
N ASN A 184 3.86 0.40 13.91
CA ASN A 184 4.22 1.51 14.80
C ASN A 184 4.98 1.08 16.08
N HIS A 185 4.96 -0.21 16.43
CA HIS A 185 5.68 -0.80 17.56
C HIS A 185 6.97 -1.51 17.14
N GLY A 186 7.38 -1.39 15.87
CA GLY A 186 8.57 -2.04 15.33
C GLY A 186 8.42 -3.55 15.05
N VAL A 187 7.21 -4.11 15.20
CA VAL A 187 6.92 -5.52 14.93
C VAL A 187 6.69 -5.73 13.44
N ILE A 188 7.36 -6.71 12.84
CA ILE A 188 7.16 -7.06 11.43
C ILE A 188 5.78 -7.69 11.20
N LEU A 189 5.12 -7.35 10.09
CA LEU A 189 3.78 -7.82 9.77
C LEU A 189 3.66 -9.34 9.74
N ALA A 190 4.69 -10.06 9.30
CA ALA A 190 4.69 -11.53 9.32
C ALA A 190 4.53 -12.13 10.73
N LYS A 191 5.22 -11.56 11.73
CA LYS A 191 5.11 -12.00 13.13
C LYS A 191 3.73 -11.68 13.70
N ASP A 192 3.23 -10.49 13.40
CA ASP A 192 1.90 -10.07 13.87
C ASP A 192 0.77 -10.89 13.23
N PHE A 193 0.89 -11.20 11.94
CA PHE A 193 0.02 -12.13 11.22
C PHE A 193 -0.05 -13.50 11.90
N MET A 194 1.10 -14.07 12.29
CA MET A 194 1.15 -15.40 12.92
C MET A 194 0.60 -15.40 14.35
N LYS A 195 0.87 -14.34 15.12
CA LYS A 195 0.23 -14.13 16.43
C LYS A 195 -1.29 -14.09 16.33
N ASN A 196 -1.81 -13.61 15.21
CA ASN A 196 -3.25 -13.46 14.94
C ASN A 196 -3.80 -14.51 13.97
N ILE A 197 -3.18 -15.70 13.87
CA ILE A 197 -3.52 -16.71 12.86
C ILE A 197 -5.00 -17.13 12.87
N ALA A 198 -5.65 -17.15 14.04
CA ALA A 198 -7.08 -17.44 14.14
C ALA A 198 -7.95 -16.40 13.44
N VAL A 199 -7.58 -15.12 13.53
CA VAL A 199 -8.26 -14.02 12.80
C VAL A 199 -7.94 -14.10 11.32
N VAL A 200 -6.68 -14.36 10.96
CA VAL A 200 -6.26 -14.58 9.57
C VAL A 200 -7.10 -15.68 8.90
N LYS A 201 -7.29 -16.83 9.57
CA LYS A 201 -8.11 -17.93 9.06
C LYS A 201 -9.55 -17.48 8.79
N LYS A 202 -10.14 -16.68 9.68
CA LYS A 202 -11.48 -16.10 9.45
C LYS A 202 -11.49 -15.14 8.24
N LEU A 203 -10.51 -14.25 8.14
CA LEU A 203 -10.40 -13.31 7.02
C LEU A 203 -10.23 -14.03 5.68
N TRP A 204 -9.46 -15.11 5.67
CA TRP A 204 -9.23 -15.91 4.47
C TRP A 204 -10.52 -16.49 3.88
N MET A 205 -11.49 -16.82 4.74
CA MET A 205 -12.80 -17.32 4.31
C MET A 205 -13.69 -16.26 3.65
N TYR A 206 -13.33 -14.97 3.70
CA TYR A 206 -14.02 -13.93 2.93
C TYR A 206 -13.61 -13.90 1.45
N PHE A 207 -12.50 -14.55 1.06
CA PHE A 207 -12.16 -14.68 -0.34
C PHE A 207 -13.01 -15.78 -0.99
N PRO A 208 -13.56 -15.54 -2.19
CA PRO A 208 -14.42 -16.52 -2.85
C PRO A 208 -13.62 -17.79 -3.20
N GLY A 209 -14.22 -18.95 -2.92
CA GLY A 209 -13.66 -20.26 -3.25
C GLY A 209 -12.43 -20.68 -2.43
N CYS A 210 -12.11 -19.97 -1.34
CA CYS A 210 -11.01 -20.34 -0.46
C CYS A 210 -11.42 -21.39 0.58
N SER A 211 -10.50 -22.31 0.88
CA SER A 211 -10.54 -23.17 2.06
C SER A 211 -9.40 -22.84 3.03
N LEU A 212 -9.52 -23.28 4.28
CA LEU A 212 -8.44 -23.18 5.27
C LEU A 212 -7.25 -24.06 4.90
N THR A 213 -7.49 -25.20 4.27
CA THR A 213 -6.45 -26.11 3.78
C THR A 213 -5.56 -25.42 2.74
N ASP A 214 -6.14 -24.57 1.88
CA ASP A 214 -5.37 -23.79 0.90
C ASP A 214 -4.42 -22.82 1.58
N LEU A 215 -4.89 -22.12 2.62
CA LEU A 215 -4.07 -21.18 3.37
C LEU A 215 -2.91 -21.89 4.06
N ASP A 216 -3.19 -22.98 4.78
CA ASP A 216 -2.18 -23.75 5.50
C ASP A 216 -1.12 -24.30 4.50
N SER A 217 -1.56 -24.78 3.33
CA SER A 217 -0.68 -25.23 2.25
C SER A 217 0.18 -24.10 1.68
N LEU A 218 -0.41 -22.92 1.46
CA LEU A 218 0.30 -21.75 0.95
C LEU A 218 1.38 -21.30 1.93
N ILE A 219 1.03 -21.16 3.22
CA ILE A 219 1.97 -20.80 4.27
C ILE A 219 3.12 -21.83 4.35
N ALA A 220 2.82 -23.12 4.22
CA ALA A 220 3.84 -24.17 4.21
C ALA A 220 4.74 -24.14 2.95
N SER A 221 4.21 -23.65 1.82
CA SER A 221 4.89 -23.57 0.53
C SER A 221 5.67 -22.27 0.29
N VAL A 222 5.55 -21.27 1.17
CA VAL A 222 6.27 -20.00 0.98
C VAL A 222 7.79 -20.25 0.90
N PRO A 223 8.52 -19.45 0.10
CA PRO A 223 9.97 -19.60 -0.03
C PRO A 223 10.67 -19.66 1.33
N PRO A 224 11.81 -20.37 1.47
CA PRO A 224 12.52 -20.50 2.74
C PRO A 224 12.82 -19.16 3.44
N GLN A 225 13.08 -18.12 2.64
CA GLN A 225 13.29 -16.74 3.10
C GLN A 225 12.07 -16.19 3.86
N MET A 226 10.85 -16.55 3.44
CA MET A 226 9.61 -16.18 4.12
C MET A 226 9.29 -17.09 5.30
N LYS A 227 9.66 -18.38 5.27
CA LYS A 227 9.44 -19.29 6.41
C LYS A 227 10.07 -18.72 7.69
N ARG A 228 11.29 -18.20 7.59
CA ARG A 228 11.96 -17.51 8.71
C ARG A 228 11.16 -16.31 9.23
N LEU A 229 10.46 -15.58 8.37
CA LEU A 229 9.66 -14.42 8.78
C LEU A 229 8.39 -14.81 9.56
N PHE A 230 7.83 -15.99 9.31
CA PHE A 230 6.61 -16.47 9.94
C PHE A 230 6.88 -17.32 11.20
N PHE A 231 8.00 -18.04 11.25
CA PHE A 231 8.23 -19.08 12.27
C PHE A 231 9.43 -18.85 13.20
N ASP A 232 10.32 -17.89 12.89
CA ASP A 232 11.43 -17.45 13.77
C ASP A 232 11.11 -16.08 14.40
#